data_AF-A0AAV6AK15-F1
#
_entry.id   AF-A0AAV6AK15-F1
#
_cell.length_a   1.000
_cell.length_b   1.000
_cell.length_c   1.000
_cell.angle_alpha   90.00
_cell.angle_beta   90.00
_cell.angle_gamma   90.00
#
_symmetry.space_group_name_H-M   'P 1'
#
loop_
_entity.id
_entity.type
_entity.pdbx_description
1 polymer ?
#
loop_
_entity_poly.entity_id
_entity_poly.type
_entity_poly.pdbx_seq_one_letter_code
_entity_poly.pdbx_strand_id
1 'polypeptide(L)'
;PVTYLAVAVFFRRPIGFRRFTLEAPTLRLAVGQIAVGTANFACVAGCLHQALAAVANTAYLQTAAVYVIANATALVSHVPGGLGVIESVVMVLHPGQDLIGPLLVFRFVYFLAPLMIGGPLLAGSEAVFRWRDRSASAQGA
;
A
#
# COMPACT_ATOMS: atom_id res chain seq x y z
N PRO A 1 3.70 15.95 2.29
CA PRO A 1 3.38 16.46 0.92
C PRO A 1 3.96 17.85 0.62
N VAL A 2 3.76 18.87 1.47
CA VAL A 2 4.27 20.23 1.23
C VAL A 2 5.80 20.28 1.17
N THR A 3 6.47 19.63 2.12
CA THR A 3 7.94 19.48 2.13
C THR A 3 8.46 18.72 0.91
N TYR A 4 7.73 17.68 0.46
CA TYR A 4 8.09 16.91 -0.73
C TYR A 4 7.99 17.74 -2.02
N LEU A 5 6.91 18.53 -2.16
CA LEU A 5 6.76 19.46 -3.29
C LEU A 5 7.79 20.59 -3.22
N ALA A 6 8.07 21.13 -2.03
CA ALA A 6 9.11 22.14 -1.87
C ALA A 6 10.46 21.60 -2.33
N VAL A 7 10.85 20.39 -1.91
CA VAL A 7 12.09 19.76 -2.38
C VAL A 7 12.07 19.53 -3.90
N ALA A 8 10.96 19.07 -4.48
CA ALA A 8 10.83 18.88 -5.93
C ALA A 8 10.89 20.20 -6.74
N VAL A 9 10.49 21.33 -6.14
CA VAL A 9 10.57 22.66 -6.76
C VAL A 9 11.96 23.26 -6.61
N PHE A 10 12.53 23.21 -5.41
CA PHE A 10 13.79 23.90 -5.05
C PHE A 10 15.04 23.12 -5.44
N PHE A 11 15.02 21.79 -5.38
CA PHE A 11 16.14 20.95 -5.75
C PHE A 11 15.82 20.26 -7.07
N ARG A 12 16.24 20.85 -8.20
CA ARG A 12 16.19 20.20 -9.52
C ARG A 12 17.51 19.53 -9.93
N ARG A 13 18.53 19.65 -9.07
CA ARG A 13 19.85 19.04 -9.27
C ARG A 13 19.95 17.77 -8.42
N PRO A 14 20.57 16.70 -8.93
CA PRO A 14 20.75 15.47 -8.16
C PRO A 14 21.50 15.78 -6.86
N ILE A 15 20.87 15.49 -5.73
CA ILE A 15 21.46 15.70 -4.41
C ILE A 15 22.30 14.45 -4.12
N GLY A 16 23.62 14.58 -4.30
CA GLY A 16 24.56 13.50 -3.99
C GLY A 16 24.79 13.41 -2.49
N PHE A 17 24.30 12.34 -1.84
CA PHE A 17 24.69 11.98 -0.47
C PHE A 17 25.61 10.76 -0.52
N ARG A 18 26.91 11.04 -0.69
CA ARG A 18 28.05 10.10 -0.61
C ARG A 18 28.06 8.93 -1.61
N ARG A 19 27.13 7.97 -1.50
CA ARG A 19 26.92 6.85 -2.45
C ARG A 19 25.53 6.85 -3.10
N PHE A 20 24.60 7.67 -2.63
CA PHE A 20 23.25 7.78 -3.16
C PHE A 20 23.08 9.11 -3.89
N THR A 21 22.86 9.07 -5.20
CA THR A 21 22.39 10.21 -5.98
C THR A 21 20.87 10.22 -5.96
N LEU A 22 20.30 11.12 -5.16
CA LEU A 22 18.85 11.33 -5.17
C LEU A 22 18.53 12.28 -6.32
N GLU A 23 18.05 11.71 -7.43
CA GLU A 23 17.44 12.50 -8.51
C GLU A 23 16.10 13.04 -8.01
N ALA A 24 16.01 14.35 -7.92
CA ALA A 24 14.76 14.97 -7.53
C ALA A 24 13.72 14.77 -8.64
N PRO A 25 12.52 14.27 -8.31
CA PRO A 25 11.47 14.06 -9.29
C PRO A 25 11.04 15.39 -9.90
N THR A 26 10.67 15.37 -11.18
CA THR A 26 10.06 16.56 -11.80
C THR A 26 8.78 16.93 -11.07
N LEU A 27 8.44 18.22 -11.03
CA LEU A 27 7.24 18.70 -10.34
C LEU A 27 5.96 17.97 -10.79
N ARG A 28 5.87 17.63 -12.09
CA ARG A 28 4.73 16.86 -12.65
C ARG A 28 4.63 15.47 -12.04
N LEU A 29 5.77 14.78 -11.88
CA LEU A 29 5.83 13.46 -11.24
C LEU A 29 5.49 13.56 -9.74
N ALA A 30 6.04 14.55 -9.04
CA ALA A 30 5.79 14.74 -7.61
C ALA A 30 4.30 15.00 -7.32
N VAL A 31 3.64 15.84 -8.12
CA VAL A 31 2.19 16.08 -8.03
C VAL A 31 1.41 14.81 -8.35
N GLY A 32 1.79 14.08 -9.41
CA GLY A 32 1.18 12.80 -9.76
C GLY A 32 1.27 11.77 -8.63
N GLN A 33 2.42 11.66 -7.98
CA GLN A 33 2.65 10.76 -6.84
C GLN A 33 1.80 11.13 -5.63
N ILE A 34 1.65 12.43 -5.32
CA ILE A 34 0.77 12.87 -4.25
C ILE A 34 -0.68 12.56 -4.58
N ALA A 35 -1.13 12.83 -5.81
CA ALA A 35 -2.50 12.58 -6.22
C ALA A 35 -2.83 11.08 -6.17
N VAL A 36 -2.00 10.24 -6.81
CA VAL A 36 -2.18 8.78 -6.84
C VAL A 36 -2.04 8.18 -5.43
N GLY A 37 -1.06 8.64 -4.65
CA GLY A 37 -0.88 8.20 -3.27
C GLY A 37 -2.09 8.54 -2.40
N THR A 38 -2.58 9.77 -2.49
CA THR A 38 -3.78 10.20 -1.74
C THR A 38 -5.00 9.40 -2.16
N ALA A 39 -5.20 9.20 -3.46
CA ALA A 39 -6.30 8.38 -3.99
C ALA A 39 -6.19 6.93 -3.50
N ASN A 40 -4.99 6.35 -3.51
CA ASN A 40 -4.76 5.02 -2.96
C ASN A 40 -5.17 4.95 -1.48
N PHE A 41 -4.62 5.82 -0.63
CA PHE A 41 -4.95 5.85 0.80
C PHE A 41 -6.45 6.06 1.04
N ALA A 42 -7.11 6.91 0.24
CA ALA A 42 -8.55 7.13 0.32
C ALA A 42 -9.34 5.86 -0.04
N CYS A 43 -8.93 5.12 -1.08
CA CYS A 43 -9.53 3.85 -1.45
C CYS A 43 -9.35 2.78 -0.36
N VAL A 44 -8.15 2.67 0.23
CA VAL A 44 -7.92 1.69 1.30
C VAL A 44 -8.73 2.03 2.56
N ALA A 45 -8.77 3.31 2.92
CA ALA A 45 -9.61 3.80 4.00
C ALA A 45 -11.10 3.53 3.74
N GLY A 46 -11.56 3.64 2.48
CA GLY A 46 -12.93 3.29 2.09
C GLY A 46 -13.23 1.80 2.23
N CYS A 47 -12.28 0.95 1.88
CA CYS A 47 -12.40 -0.49 2.07
C CYS A 47 -12.50 -0.84 3.57
N LEU A 48 -11.66 -0.21 4.40
CA LEU A 48 -11.74 -0.37 5.87
C LEU A 48 -13.07 0.18 6.42
N HIS A 49 -13.50 1.36 5.97
CA HIS A 49 -14.78 1.95 6.38
C HIS A 49 -15.95 1.04 6.04
N GLN A 50 -15.98 0.48 4.84
CA GLN A 50 -17.01 -0.46 4.42
C GLN A 50 -17.00 -1.75 5.25
N ALA A 51 -15.83 -2.25 5.63
CA ALA A 51 -15.71 -3.40 6.51
C ALA A 51 -16.24 -3.08 7.92
N LEU A 52 -15.87 -1.92 8.47
CA LEU A 52 -16.31 -1.47 9.80
C LEU A 52 -17.81 -1.11 9.83
N ALA A 53 -18.38 -0.62 8.73
CA ALA A 53 -19.79 -0.23 8.64
C ALA A 53 -20.76 -1.38 8.95
N ALA A 54 -20.32 -2.63 8.86
CA ALA A 54 -21.11 -3.80 9.24
C ALA A 54 -21.36 -3.91 10.76
N VAL A 55 -20.51 -3.30 11.59
CA VAL A 55 -20.57 -3.44 13.06
C VAL A 55 -20.52 -2.11 13.81
N ALA A 56 -20.04 -1.03 13.17
CA ALA A 56 -19.86 0.27 13.79
C ALA A 56 -20.35 1.39 12.85
N ASN A 57 -21.11 2.34 13.41
CA ASN A 57 -21.53 3.53 12.67
C ASN A 57 -20.47 4.63 12.79
N THR A 58 -19.48 4.62 11.88
CA THR A 58 -18.39 5.58 11.85
C THR A 58 -18.44 6.42 10.58
N ALA A 59 -18.16 7.73 10.69
CA ALA A 59 -18.02 8.59 9.51
C ALA A 59 -16.76 8.23 8.71
N TYR A 60 -16.83 8.29 7.38
CA TYR A 60 -15.70 7.95 6.50
C TYR A 60 -14.41 8.70 6.88
N LEU A 61 -14.50 10.01 7.13
CA LEU A 61 -13.33 10.83 7.46
C LEU A 61 -12.68 10.40 8.78
N GLN A 62 -13.46 9.96 9.75
CA GLN A 62 -12.96 9.43 11.01
C GLN A 62 -12.22 8.11 10.79
N THR A 63 -12.78 7.18 10.01
CA THR A 63 -12.09 5.93 9.64
C THR A 63 -10.81 6.20 8.86
N ALA A 64 -10.82 7.15 7.92
CA ALA A 64 -9.64 7.53 7.16
C ALA A 64 -8.53 8.10 8.06
N ALA A 65 -8.87 8.97 9.02
CA ALA A 65 -7.91 9.49 9.99
C ALA A 65 -7.32 8.37 10.85
N VAL A 66 -8.17 7.47 11.37
CA VAL A 66 -7.74 6.29 12.16
C VAL A 66 -6.82 5.39 11.33
N TYR A 67 -7.17 5.12 10.07
CA TYR A 67 -6.36 4.31 9.17
C TYR A 67 -4.98 4.93 8.91
N VAL A 68 -4.90 6.24 8.68
CA VAL A 68 -3.63 6.94 8.46
C VAL A 68 -2.76 6.88 9.71
N ILE A 69 -3.34 7.10 10.90
CA ILE A 69 -2.62 6.98 12.18
C ILE A 69 -2.12 5.53 12.36
N ALA A 70 -2.98 4.54 12.15
CA ALA A 70 -2.62 3.13 12.26
C ALA A 70 -1.49 2.73 11.31
N ASN A 71 -1.51 3.20 10.06
CA ASN A 71 -0.44 2.96 9.09
C ASN A 71 0.87 3.64 9.48
N ALA A 72 0.81 4.88 9.96
CA ALA A 72 2.00 5.58 10.44
C ALA A 72 2.64 4.83 11.63
N THR A 73 1.82 4.38 12.60
CA THR A 73 2.27 3.58 13.73
C THR A 73 2.86 2.24 13.29
N ALA A 74 2.23 1.56 12.33
CA ALA A 74 2.74 0.31 11.76
C ALA A 74 4.07 0.50 11.01
N LEU A 75 4.26 1.64 10.33
CA LEU A 75 5.51 1.97 9.66
C LEU A 75 6.64 2.22 10.67
N VAL A 76 6.34 2.98 11.73
CA VAL A 76 7.32 3.28 12.80
C VAL A 76 7.71 2.03 13.57
N SER A 77 6.78 1.09 13.76
CA SER A 77 7.05 -0.15 14.50
C SER A 77 7.87 -1.17 13.71
N HIS A 78 8.06 -0.96 12.40
CA HIS A 78 8.74 -1.91 11.50
C HIS A 78 8.16 -3.34 11.55
N VAL A 79 6.90 -3.49 11.98
CA VAL A 79 6.25 -4.80 12.02
C VAL A 79 5.92 -5.23 10.58
N PRO A 80 6.37 -6.40 10.12
CA PRO A 80 6.08 -6.88 8.77
C PRO A 80 4.56 -6.99 8.57
N GLY A 81 4.06 -6.33 7.54
CA GLY A 81 2.63 -6.28 7.21
C GLY A 81 1.75 -5.51 8.22
N GLY A 82 2.34 -4.82 9.20
CA GLY A 82 1.61 -4.07 10.22
C GLY A 82 0.63 -4.93 11.04
N LEU A 83 0.90 -6.23 11.15
CA LEU A 83 0.04 -7.20 11.82
C LEU A 83 -0.01 -6.92 13.32
N GLY A 84 -1.21 -6.91 13.89
CA GLY A 84 -1.47 -6.60 15.30
C GLY A 84 -1.44 -5.10 15.59
N VAL A 85 -0.59 -4.30 14.93
CA VAL A 85 -0.47 -2.86 15.18
C VAL A 85 -1.68 -2.10 14.66
N ILE A 86 -2.09 -2.37 13.41
CA ILE A 86 -3.24 -1.68 12.80
C ILE A 86 -4.51 -2.02 13.58
N GLU A 87 -4.68 -3.29 13.95
CA GLU A 87 -5.81 -3.79 14.73
C GLU A 87 -5.88 -3.12 16.10
N SER A 88 -4.74 -3.09 16.81
CA SER A 88 -4.66 -2.48 18.14
C SER A 88 -5.00 -0.99 18.09
N VAL A 89 -4.47 -0.25 17.11
CA VAL A 89 -4.76 1.19 16.97
C VAL A 89 -6.24 1.41 16.66
N VAL A 90 -6.82 0.64 15.73
CA VAL A 90 -8.25 0.78 15.38
C VAL A 90 -9.16 0.49 16.58
N MET A 91 -8.86 -0.55 17.35
CA MET A 91 -9.60 -0.92 18.57
C MET A 91 -9.49 0.13 19.67
N VAL A 92 -8.28 0.67 19.90
CA VAL A 92 -8.07 1.75 20.89
C VAL A 92 -8.87 3.00 20.52
N LEU A 93 -8.96 3.32 19.23
CA LEU A 93 -9.73 4.48 18.74
C LEU A 93 -11.24 4.21 18.59
N HIS A 94 -11.70 2.97 18.79
CA HIS A 94 -13.13 2.57 18.79
C HIS A 94 -13.44 1.65 19.98
N PRO A 95 -13.41 2.17 21.21
CA PRO A 95 -13.58 1.35 22.40
C PRO A 95 -14.98 0.72 22.46
N GLY A 96 -15.05 -0.54 22.91
CA GLY A 96 -16.30 -1.27 23.15
C GLY A 96 -16.92 -1.94 21.93
N GLN A 97 -16.26 -1.93 20.77
CA GLN A 97 -16.71 -2.60 19.55
C GLN A 97 -15.83 -3.83 19.27
N ASP A 98 -16.45 -4.96 18.89
CA ASP A 98 -15.69 -6.12 18.40
C ASP A 98 -15.35 -5.92 16.91
N LEU A 99 -14.13 -5.43 16.66
CA LEU A 99 -13.67 -5.07 15.33
C LEU A 99 -12.79 -6.14 14.68
N ILE A 100 -12.55 -7.27 15.35
CA ILE A 100 -11.66 -8.33 14.81
C ILE A 100 -12.21 -8.87 13.50
N GLY A 101 -13.50 -9.19 13.43
CA GLY A 101 -14.15 -9.70 12.23
C GLY A 101 -13.98 -8.78 11.01
N PRO A 102 -14.43 -7.51 11.08
CA PRO A 102 -14.21 -6.51 10.04
C PRO A 102 -12.74 -6.32 9.63
N LEU A 103 -11.83 -6.29 10.60
CA LEU A 103 -10.40 -6.11 10.34
C LEU A 103 -9.81 -7.32 9.60
N LEU A 104 -10.25 -8.53 9.92
CA LEU A 104 -9.91 -9.72 9.17
C LEU A 104 -10.44 -9.64 7.74
N VAL A 105 -11.73 -9.29 7.54
CA VAL A 105 -12.31 -9.11 6.19
C VAL A 105 -11.51 -8.10 5.37
N PHE A 106 -11.16 -6.96 5.97
CA PHE A 106 -10.28 -5.98 5.36
C PHE A 106 -8.95 -6.60 4.92
N ARG A 107 -8.32 -7.43 5.75
CA ARG A 107 -7.07 -8.11 5.36
C ARG A 107 -7.24 -9.15 4.27
N PHE A 108 -8.33 -9.91 4.29
CA PHE A 108 -8.63 -10.87 3.22
C PHE A 108 -8.76 -10.16 1.88
N VAL A 109 -9.48 -9.05 1.83
CA VAL A 109 -9.66 -8.26 0.61
C VAL A 109 -8.35 -7.58 0.19
N TYR A 110 -7.59 -7.02 1.13
CA TYR A 110 -6.42 -6.19 0.79
C TYR A 110 -5.11 -6.97 0.60
N PHE A 111 -4.94 -8.11 1.28
CA PHE A 111 -3.71 -8.92 1.20
C PHE A 111 -3.93 -10.24 0.49
N LEU A 112 -4.99 -10.98 0.84
CA LEU A 112 -5.17 -12.33 0.31
C LEU A 112 -5.72 -12.32 -1.12
N ALA A 113 -6.69 -11.47 -1.43
CA ALA A 113 -7.27 -11.40 -2.77
C ALA A 113 -6.21 -11.06 -3.85
N PRO A 114 -5.33 -10.04 -3.65
CA PRO A 114 -4.26 -9.77 -4.60
C PRO A 114 -3.24 -10.91 -4.70
N LEU A 115 -2.97 -11.62 -3.60
CA LEU A 115 -2.07 -12.78 -3.60
C LEU A 115 -2.65 -13.94 -4.43
N MET A 116 -3.95 -14.20 -4.28
CA MET A 116 -4.66 -15.25 -5.01
C MET A 116 -4.77 -14.97 -6.51
N ILE A 117 -4.68 -13.71 -6.93
CA ILE A 117 -4.66 -13.32 -8.34
C ILE A 117 -3.22 -13.30 -8.87
N GLY A 118 -2.31 -12.65 -8.13
CA GLY A 118 -0.93 -12.45 -8.53
C GLY A 118 -0.12 -13.75 -8.55
N GLY A 119 -0.34 -14.66 -7.61
CA GLY A 119 0.37 -15.94 -7.53
C GLY A 119 0.16 -16.82 -8.76
N PRO A 120 -1.09 -17.13 -9.16
CA PRO A 120 -1.38 -17.87 -10.38
C PRO A 120 -0.94 -17.14 -11.65
N LEU A 121 -1.10 -15.80 -11.71
CA LEU A 121 -0.64 -15.01 -12.85
C LEU A 121 0.88 -15.11 -13.02
N LEU A 122 1.63 -15.00 -11.92
CA LEU A 122 3.07 -15.16 -11.90
C LEU A 122 3.47 -16.59 -12.32
N ALA A 123 2.86 -17.61 -11.71
CA ALA A 123 3.13 -19.01 -12.04
C ALA A 123 2.84 -19.32 -13.52
N GLY A 124 1.75 -18.78 -14.06
CA GLY A 124 1.41 -18.90 -15.47
C GLY A 124 2.42 -18.19 -16.36
N SER A 125 2.83 -16.97 -16.01
CA SER A 125 3.84 -16.22 -16.77
C SER A 125 5.18 -16.96 -16.82
N GLU A 126 5.63 -17.50 -15.69
CA GLU A 126 6.86 -18.28 -15.58
C GLU A 126 6.79 -19.57 -16.42
N ALA A 127 5.67 -20.29 -16.38
CA ALA A 127 5.47 -21.47 -17.22
C ALA A 127 5.57 -21.14 -18.71
N VAL A 128 4.94 -20.04 -19.14
CA VAL A 128 4.96 -19.59 -20.54
C VAL A 128 6.37 -19.18 -20.99
N PHE A 129 7.10 -18.41 -20.18
CA PHE A 129 8.48 -18.01 -20.50
C PHE A 129 9.41 -19.23 -20.55
N ARG A 130 9.31 -20.15 -19.58
CA ARG A 130 10.11 -21.39 -19.56
C ARG A 130 9.82 -22.31 -20.74
N TRP A 131 8.58 -22.35 -21.24
CA TRP A 131 8.23 -23.13 -22.44
C TRP A 131 8.82 -22.51 -23.71
N ARG A 132 8.82 -21.18 -23.83
CA ARG A 132 9.39 -20.47 -24.98
C ARG A 132 10.91 -20.66 -25.09
N ASP A 133 11.63 -20.58 -23.98
CA ASP A 133 13.08 -20.79 -23.97
C ASP A 133 13.47 -22.22 -24.33
N ARG A 134 12.69 -23.23 -23.89
CA ARG A 134 12.92 -24.63 -24.29
C ARG A 134 12.70 -24.87 -25.77
N SER A 135 11.69 -24.24 -26.38
CA SER A 135 11.42 -24.36 -27.82
C SER A 135 12.47 -23.69 -28.69
N ALA A 136 13.09 -22.59 -28.22
CA ALA A 136 14.18 -21.92 -28.92
C ALA A 136 15.47 -22.75 -28.91
N SER A 137 15.81 -23.40 -27.78
CA SER A 137 16.97 -24.28 -27.66
C SER A 137 16.86 -25.56 -28.51
N ALA A 138 15.65 -26.04 -28.76
CA ALA A 138 15.39 -27.24 -29.57
C ALA A 138 15.41 -26.99 -31.09
N GLN A 139 15.36 -25.73 -31.54
CA GLN A 139 15.44 -25.35 -32.97
C GLN A 139 16.85 -24.89 -33.37
N GLY A 140 17.75 -24.67 -32.41
CA GLY A 140 19.14 -24.27 -32.63
C GLY A 140 20.17 -25.40 -32.52
N ALA A 141 19.73 -26.66 -32.38
CA ALA A 141 20.55 -27.88 -32.37
C ALA A 141 20.11 -28.79 -33.52
#